data_AF-A0A662RSY5-F1
#
_entry.id   AF-A0A662RSY5-F1
#
_cell.length_a   1.000
_cell.length_b   1.000
_cell.length_c   1.000
_cell.angle_alpha   90.00
_cell.angle_beta   90.00
_cell.angle_gamma   90.00
#
_symmetry.space_group_name_H-M   'P 1'
#
loop_
_entity.id
_entity.type
_entity.pdbx_description
1 polymer ?
#
loop_
_entity_poly.entity_id
_entity_poly.type
_entity_poly.pdbx_seq_one_letter_code
_entity_poly.pdbx_strand_id
1 'polypeptide(L)'
;MKQLFVYEHDAKRLELFIRIVYSFVIGLVLMVYGFIAEICMLIQWFVILILGRRSEGLSNFIKGYLEYYVHVVSYIYWMTDDRPGILPKPVEIYEKE
;
A
#
# COMPACT_ATOMS: atom_id res chain seq x y z
N MET A 1 7.66 -17.45 0.78
CA MET A 1 6.82 -16.34 1.26
C MET A 1 7.45 -15.81 2.55
N LYS A 2 7.77 -14.51 2.63
CA LYS A 2 8.23 -13.86 3.87
C LYS A 2 6.99 -13.31 4.57
N GLN A 3 6.85 -13.58 5.87
CA GLN A 3 5.75 -13.00 6.65
C GLN A 3 6.03 -11.50 6.86
N LEU A 4 5.05 -10.65 6.55
CA LEU A 4 5.18 -9.18 6.67
C LEU A 4 5.16 -8.69 8.13
N PHE A 5 4.41 -9.39 8.99
CA PHE A 5 4.19 -9.01 10.40
C PHE A 5 4.88 -10.01 11.33
N VAL A 6 6.18 -9.85 11.53
CA VAL A 6 6.98 -10.67 12.45
C VAL A 6 7.42 -9.80 13.61
N TYR A 7 7.32 -10.30 14.84
CA TYR A 7 7.85 -9.60 15.99
C TYR A 7 9.38 -9.64 15.95
N GLU A 8 10.00 -8.47 15.81
CA GLU A 8 11.43 -8.30 16.01
C GLU A 8 11.69 -7.70 17.39
N HIS A 9 12.58 -8.33 18.15
CA HIS A 9 12.87 -7.91 19.53
C HIS A 9 13.70 -6.61 19.57
N ASP A 10 14.63 -6.46 18.63
CA ASP A 10 15.56 -5.35 18.59
C ASP A 10 14.97 -4.16 17.82
N ALA A 11 14.87 -3.00 18.46
CA ALA A 11 14.45 -1.76 17.80
C ALA A 11 15.49 -0.64 18.03
N LYS A 12 15.98 -0.03 16.95
CA LYS A 12 16.95 1.07 17.03
C LYS A 12 16.24 2.43 17.15
N ARG A 13 16.56 3.18 18.21
CA ARG A 13 15.98 4.51 18.48
C ARG A 13 16.17 5.52 17.34
N LEU A 14 17.35 5.49 16.69
CA LEU A 14 17.64 6.36 15.55
C LEU A 14 16.77 6.01 14.34
N GLU A 15 16.56 4.72 14.09
CA GLU A 15 15.70 4.30 12.97
C GLU A 15 14.25 4.71 13.22
N LEU A 16 13.76 4.64 14.46
CA LEU A 16 12.44 5.16 14.81
C LEU A 16 12.30 6.66 14.49
N PHE A 17 13.32 7.46 14.79
CA PHE A 17 13.29 8.89 14.47
C PHE A 17 13.25 9.15 12.96
N ILE A 18 14.09 8.46 12.18
CA ILE A 18 14.09 8.53 10.71
C ILE A 18 12.74 8.07 10.17
N ARG A 19 12.18 7.02 10.74
CA ARG A 19 10.88 6.46 10.39
C ARG A 19 9.77 7.48 10.53
N ILE A 20 9.69 8.20 11.65
CA ILE A 20 8.68 9.26 11.85
C ILE A 20 8.76 10.30 10.74
N VAL A 21 9.95 10.82 10.43
CA VAL A 21 10.11 11.83 9.37
C VAL A 21 9.74 11.25 8.00
N TYR A 22 10.19 10.03 7.70
CA TYR A 22 9.89 9.36 6.44
C TYR A 22 8.40 9.05 6.28
N SER A 23 7.71 8.69 7.37
CA SER A 23 6.27 8.43 7.42
C SER A 23 5.45 9.62 6.97
N PHE A 24 5.87 10.86 7.28
CA PHE A 24 5.20 12.05 6.76
C PHE A 24 5.33 12.18 5.24
N VAL A 25 6.55 11.97 4.71
CA VAL A 25 6.81 12.07 3.28
C VAL A 25 6.03 11.00 2.51
N ILE A 26 6.13 9.75 2.94
CA ILE A 26 5.48 8.65 2.24
C ILE A 26 3.95 8.63 2.46
N GLY A 27 3.48 9.15 3.60
CA GLY A 27 2.05 9.34 3.85
C GLY A 27 1.40 10.34 2.89
N LEU A 28 2.12 11.41 2.52
CA LEU A 28 1.64 12.34 1.49
C LEU A 28 1.54 11.66 0.12
N VAL A 29 2.53 10.85 -0.25
CA VAL A 29 2.47 10.08 -1.51
C VAL A 29 1.30 9.10 -1.49
N LEU A 30 1.13 8.36 -0.39
CA LEU A 30 0.03 7.43 -0.20
C LEU A 30 -1.34 8.12 -0.33
N MET A 31 -1.48 9.34 0.21
CA MET A 31 -2.70 10.14 0.09
C MET A 31 -3.00 10.48 -1.37
N VAL A 32 -2.01 10.95 -2.14
CA VAL A 32 -2.19 11.29 -3.57
C VAL A 32 -2.62 10.07 -4.38
N TYR A 33 -1.92 8.93 -4.21
CA TYR A 33 -2.31 7.69 -4.90
C TYR A 33 -3.68 7.18 -4.43
N GLY A 34 -4.05 7.42 -3.18
CA GLY A 34 -5.35 7.08 -2.61
C GLY A 34 -6.49 7.80 -3.33
N PHE A 35 -6.37 9.11 -3.54
CA PHE A 35 -7.37 9.85 -4.31
C PHE A 35 -7.53 9.32 -5.74
N ILE A 36 -6.43 8.96 -6.40
CA ILE A 36 -6.48 8.37 -7.74
C ILE A 36 -7.16 6.99 -7.68
N ALA A 37 -6.85 6.17 -6.67
CA ALA A 37 -7.44 4.85 -6.50
C ALA A 37 -8.96 4.93 -6.21
N GLU A 38 -9.39 5.91 -5.41
CA GLU A 38 -10.81 6.19 -5.18
C GLU A 38 -11.53 6.58 -6.46
N ILE A 39 -10.95 7.46 -7.28
CA ILE A 39 -11.51 7.79 -8.59
C ILE A 39 -11.59 6.55 -9.47
N CYS A 40 -10.53 5.73 -9.52
CA CYS A 40 -10.54 4.47 -10.26
C CYS A 40 -11.63 3.51 -9.76
N MET A 41 -11.83 3.39 -8.44
CA MET A 41 -12.89 2.57 -7.83
C MET A 41 -14.28 3.08 -8.21
N LEU A 42 -14.50 4.39 -8.17
CA LEU A 42 -15.77 5.00 -8.58
C LEU A 42 -16.08 4.73 -10.06
N ILE A 43 -15.09 4.91 -10.95
CA ILE A 43 -15.26 4.60 -12.38
C ILE A 43 -15.52 3.09 -12.56
N GLN A 44 -14.75 2.24 -11.89
CA GLN A 44 -14.89 0.79 -11.96
C GLN A 44 -16.28 0.33 -11.51
N TRP A 45 -16.86 0.98 -10.50
CA TRP A 45 -18.22 0.72 -10.05
C TRP A 45 -19.24 0.98 -11.17
N PHE A 46 -19.17 2.11 -11.87
CA PHE A 46 -20.01 2.37 -13.04
C PHE A 46 -19.78 1.35 -14.17
N VAL A 47 -18.52 0.99 -14.45
CA VAL A 47 -18.16 -0.02 -15.45
C VAL A 47 -18.85 -1.35 -15.14
N ILE A 48 -18.84 -1.79 -13.88
CA ILE A 48 -19.49 -3.03 -13.45
C ILE A 48 -21.01 -2.92 -13.59
N LEU A 49 -21.61 -1.82 -13.14
CA LEU A 49 -23.07 -1.65 -13.20
C LEU A 49 -23.62 -1.59 -14.62
N ILE A 50 -22.90 -0.95 -15.54
CA ILE A 50 -23.36 -0.74 -16.92
C ILE A 50 -22.97 -1.92 -17.83
N LEU A 51 -21.75 -2.44 -17.70
CA LEU A 51 -21.19 -3.44 -18.63
C LEU A 51 -21.16 -4.86 -18.07
N GLY A 52 -21.46 -5.04 -16.78
CA GLY A 52 -21.44 -6.35 -16.11
C GLY A 52 -20.04 -7.00 -16.02
N ARG A 53 -18.96 -6.23 -16.20
CA ARG A 53 -17.58 -6.73 -16.16
C ARG A 53 -16.64 -5.73 -15.52
N ARG A 54 -15.45 -6.19 -15.12
CA ARG A 54 -14.38 -5.35 -14.58
C ARG A 54 -13.47 -4.81 -15.68
N SER A 55 -13.02 -3.55 -15.57
CA SER A 55 -11.90 -3.06 -16.38
C SER A 55 -10.58 -3.53 -15.78
N GLU A 56 -9.72 -4.13 -16.60
CA GLU A 56 -8.41 -4.63 -16.17
C GLU A 56 -7.50 -3.49 -15.70
N GLY A 57 -7.41 -2.39 -16.45
CA GLY A 57 -6.54 -1.26 -16.10
C GLY A 57 -6.91 -0.61 -14.76
N LEU A 58 -8.21 -0.39 -14.52
CA LEU A 58 -8.69 0.15 -13.24
C LEU A 58 -8.42 -0.84 -12.10
N SER A 59 -8.68 -2.12 -12.33
CA SER A 59 -8.43 -3.17 -11.33
C SER A 59 -6.94 -3.27 -10.97
N ASN A 60 -6.05 -3.18 -11.96
CA ASN A 60 -4.61 -3.23 -11.77
C ASN A 60 -4.11 -2.02 -10.96
N PHE A 61 -4.64 -0.83 -11.22
CA PHE A 61 -4.28 0.35 -10.43
C PHE A 61 -4.75 0.23 -8.98
N ILE A 62 -6.01 -0.14 -8.77
CA ILE A 62 -6.59 -0.31 -7.42
C ILE A 62 -5.83 -1.39 -6.64
N LYS A 63 -5.53 -2.53 -7.29
CA LYS A 63 -4.70 -3.60 -6.72
C LYS A 63 -3.33 -3.07 -6.31
N GLY A 64 -2.60 -2.42 -7.22
CA GLY A 64 -1.27 -1.89 -6.92
C GLY A 64 -1.28 -0.83 -5.82
N TYR A 65 -2.33 -0.02 -5.73
CA TYR A 65 -2.51 0.91 -4.62
C TYR A 65 -2.69 0.18 -3.29
N LEU A 66 -3.55 -0.85 -3.24
CA LEU A 66 -3.81 -1.60 -2.00
C LEU A 66 -2.57 -2.35 -1.51
N GLU A 67 -1.80 -2.94 -2.43
CA GLU A 67 -0.50 -3.57 -2.12
C GLU A 67 0.48 -2.55 -1.51
N TYR A 68 0.58 -1.38 -2.14
CA TYR A 68 1.42 -0.29 -1.63
C TYR A 68 0.94 0.25 -0.27
N TYR A 69 -0.39 0.37 -0.09
CA TYR A 69 -1.01 0.81 1.15
C TYR A 69 -0.62 -0.10 2.31
N VAL A 70 -0.73 -1.42 2.15
CA VAL A 70 -0.33 -2.38 3.19
C VAL A 70 1.14 -2.21 3.56
N HIS A 71 2.04 -2.06 2.60
CA HIS A 71 3.46 -1.83 2.86
C HIS A 71 3.72 -0.55 3.67
N VAL A 72 3.12 0.57 3.26
CA VAL A 72 3.31 1.87 3.92
C VAL A 72 2.72 1.88 5.32
N VAL A 73 1.50 1.36 5.49
CA VAL A 73 0.83 1.32 6.79
C VAL A 73 1.59 0.39 7.75
N SER A 74 2.06 -0.76 7.30
CA SER A 74 2.89 -1.67 8.13
C SER A 74 4.12 -0.97 8.68
N TYR A 75 4.80 -0.16 7.85
CA TYR A 75 5.95 0.63 8.27
C TYR A 75 5.57 1.76 9.25
N ILE A 76 4.50 2.51 8.97
CA ILE A 76 4.00 3.59 9.84
C ILE A 76 3.60 3.06 11.23
N TYR A 77 2.98 1.89 11.29
CA TYR A 77 2.55 1.23 12.53
C TYR A 77 3.67 0.42 13.21
N TRP A 78 4.92 0.53 12.74
CA TRP A 78 6.09 -0.11 13.33
C TRP A 78 6.03 -1.64 13.36
N MET A 79 5.33 -2.25 12.40
CA MET A 79 5.24 -3.70 12.28
C MET A 79 6.37 -4.31 11.44
N THR A 80 7.14 -3.46 10.75
CA THR A 80 8.29 -3.86 9.93
C THR A 80 9.34 -2.76 9.91
N ASP A 81 10.60 -3.16 9.84
CA ASP A 81 11.75 -2.27 9.63
C ASP A 81 12.09 -2.08 8.14
N ASP A 82 11.47 -2.87 7.26
CA ASP A 82 11.65 -2.77 5.81
C ASP A 82 11.01 -1.45 5.31
N ARG A 83 11.85 -0.50 4.87
CA ARG A 83 11.39 0.80 4.37
C ARG A 83 10.68 0.65 3.02
N PRO A 84 9.43 1.13 2.87
CA PRO A 84 8.76 1.11 1.58
C PRO A 84 9.46 2.05 0.61
N GLY A 85 9.40 1.74 -0.69
CA GLY A 85 9.82 2.69 -1.72
C GLY A 85 8.87 3.88 -1.79
N ILE A 86 9.33 5.04 -2.26
CA ILE A 86 8.48 6.24 -2.41
C ILE A 86 7.37 6.02 -3.44
N LEU A 87 7.64 5.25 -4.49
CA LEU A 87 6.67 4.92 -5.52
C LEU A 87 6.11 3.51 -5.29
N PRO A 88 4.82 3.29 -5.63
CA PRO A 88 4.25 1.96 -5.64
C PRO A 88 5.12 1.02 -6.47
N LYS A 89 5.55 -0.07 -5.84
CA LYS A 89 6.14 -1.20 -6.55
C LYS A 89 5.06 -2.27 -6.68
N PRO A 90 4.98 -2.98 -7.81
CA PRO A 90 4.09 -4.13 -7.92
C PRO A 90 4.58 -5.17 -6.91
N VAL A 91 3.80 -5.42 -5.87
CA VAL A 91 4.12 -6.41 -4.84
C VAL A 91 2.90 -7.29 -4.65
N GLU A 92 2.97 -8.51 -5.16
CA GLU A 92 1.85 -9.43 -5.07
C GLU A 92 1.65 -9.91 -3.62
N ILE A 93 0.49 -9.59 -3.05
CA ILE A 93 0.03 -10.14 -1.76
C ILE A 93 -0.63 -11.48 -2.05
N TYR A 94 -0.08 -12.55 -1.48
CA TYR A 94 -0.65 -13.89 -1.57
C TYR A 94 -1.35 -14.26 -0.26
N GLU A 95 -2.57 -14.77 -0.38
CA GLU A 95 -3.27 -15.44 0.72
C GLU A 95 -2.97 -16.94 0.65
N LYS A 96 -2.75 -17.57 1.80
CA LYS A 96 -2.54 -19.03 1.85
C LYS A 96 -3.91 -19.69 1.96
N GLU A 97 -4.29 -20.46 0.94
CA GLU A 97 -5.50 -21.30 0.94
C GLU A 97 -5.44 -22.42 2.01
#